data_AF-A0A6A4D929-F1
#
_entry.id   AF-A0A6A4D929-F1
#
_cell.length_a   1.000
_cell.length_b   1.000
_cell.length_c   1.000
_cell.angle_alpha   90.00
_cell.angle_beta   90.00
_cell.angle_gamma   90.00
#
_symmetry.space_group_name_H-M   'P 1'
#
loop_
_entity.id
_entity.type
_entity.pdbx_description
1 polymer ?
#
loop_
_entity_poly.entity_id
_entity_poly.type
_entity_poly.pdbx_seq_one_letter_code
_entity_poly.pdbx_strand_id
1 'polypeptide(L)'
;MVEVEVETVPASAASDPAPSRAVRGWLEPLLRPTELREGFQVSVHACPRLMLRELKHVFPAQFQGKGSDAAVLAVLTCQKSLMDLSQYGVDADKEKDRLLETFVAFAQQVVDALIARKYWADFIDPCSGLPMLTLLSNKVYSEVDGVELLLRYRCLSAGMCKILLHPAWGAAVYPASLFTTAPYEVVKEVLHSLPDEAWNVGS
;
A
#
# COMPACT_ATOMS: atom_id res chain seq x y z
N MET A 1 2.38 9.53 -69.79
CA MET A 1 1.99 10.58 -68.83
C MET A 1 0.83 10.01 -68.04
N VAL A 2 0.92 9.50 -66.81
CA VAL A 2 2.01 9.20 -65.86
C VAL A 2 1.45 7.99 -65.07
N GLU A 3 2.26 6.97 -64.79
CA GLU A 3 1.86 5.86 -63.90
C GLU A 3 1.71 6.39 -62.47
N VAL A 4 0.57 6.13 -61.82
CA VAL A 4 0.32 6.50 -60.43
C VAL A 4 0.51 5.26 -59.57
N GLU A 5 1.65 5.17 -58.88
CA GLU A 5 1.91 4.16 -57.86
C GLU A 5 1.00 4.44 -56.64
N VAL A 6 0.24 3.43 -56.23
CA VAL A 6 -0.56 3.46 -55.01
C VAL A 6 0.35 2.96 -53.87
N GLU A 7 0.87 3.90 -53.09
CA GLU A 7 1.70 3.62 -51.92
C GLU A 7 0.81 3.13 -50.76
N THR A 8 0.88 1.83 -50.44
CA THR A 8 0.19 1.23 -49.30
C THR A 8 0.91 1.57 -48.00
N VAL A 9 0.24 2.32 -47.12
CA VAL A 9 0.72 2.64 -45.76
C VAL A 9 0.73 1.38 -44.89
N PRO A 10 1.84 1.01 -44.22
CA PRO A 10 1.85 -0.14 -43.32
C PRO A 10 1.13 0.20 -42.02
N ALA A 11 0.35 -0.76 -41.53
CA ALA A 11 -0.33 -0.70 -40.25
C ALA A 11 0.69 -0.52 -39.09
N SER A 12 0.49 0.53 -38.30
CA SER A 12 1.21 0.79 -37.06
C SER A 12 1.07 -0.40 -36.10
N ALA A 13 2.13 -1.18 -35.95
CA ALA A 13 2.23 -2.17 -34.89
C ALA A 13 2.14 -1.46 -33.53
N ALA A 14 1.13 -1.79 -32.74
CA ALA A 14 1.03 -1.39 -31.35
C ALA A 14 2.29 -1.90 -30.62
N SER A 15 3.15 -0.98 -30.19
CA SER A 15 4.32 -1.29 -29.38
C SER A 15 3.87 -1.74 -28.01
N ASP A 16 4.30 -2.93 -27.59
CA ASP A 16 4.20 -3.38 -26.20
C ASP A 16 4.74 -2.31 -25.24
N PRO A 17 4.10 -2.08 -24.08
CA PRO A 17 4.58 -1.10 -23.12
C PRO A 17 5.96 -1.52 -22.59
N ALA A 18 6.94 -0.63 -22.77
CA ALA A 18 8.32 -0.85 -22.34
C ALA A 18 8.40 -1.16 -20.83
N PRO A 19 9.29 -2.07 -20.40
CA PRO A 19 9.45 -2.40 -18.99
C PRO A 19 9.92 -1.17 -18.20
N SER A 20 9.25 -0.91 -17.07
CA SER A 20 9.49 0.21 -16.17
C SER A 20 10.97 0.30 -15.79
N ARG A 21 11.62 1.44 -16.08
CA ARG A 21 13.05 1.66 -15.87
C ARG A 21 13.36 1.86 -14.38
N ALA A 22 13.73 0.79 -13.67
CA ALA A 22 14.15 0.84 -12.27
C ALA A 22 15.36 1.78 -12.09
N VAL A 23 15.16 2.92 -11.42
CA VAL A 23 16.25 3.80 -11.01
C VAL A 23 16.83 3.27 -9.71
N ARG A 24 17.99 2.58 -9.78
CA ARG A 24 18.76 2.05 -8.64
C ARG A 24 17.90 1.31 -7.59
N GLY A 25 17.43 0.11 -7.93
CA GLY A 25 16.83 -0.82 -6.97
C GLY A 25 15.48 -0.39 -6.38
N TRP A 26 14.94 0.75 -6.80
CA TRP A 26 13.58 1.18 -6.48
C TRP A 26 12.63 0.77 -7.60
N LEU A 27 11.53 0.16 -7.18
CA LEU A 27 10.46 -0.29 -8.05
C LEU A 27 9.40 0.80 -8.07
N GLU A 28 8.98 1.20 -9.27
CA GLU A 28 7.86 2.13 -9.41
C GLU A 28 6.58 1.50 -8.83
N PRO A 29 5.68 2.32 -8.24
CA PRO A 29 4.40 1.83 -7.76
C PRO A 29 3.59 1.22 -8.90
N LEU A 30 2.93 0.09 -8.64
CA LEU A 30 1.94 -0.51 -9.54
C LEU A 30 0.66 0.35 -9.57
N LEU A 31 0.31 0.94 -8.43
CA LEU A 31 -0.64 2.03 -8.31
C LEU A 31 0.03 3.18 -7.55
N ARG A 32 0.16 4.34 -8.21
CA ARG A 32 0.62 5.57 -7.55
C ARG A 32 -0.38 6.01 -6.49
N PRO A 33 0.03 6.81 -5.48
CA PRO A 33 -0.90 7.38 -4.50
C PRO A 33 -2.12 7.99 -5.20
N THR A 34 -3.28 7.38 -4.95
CA THR A 34 -4.56 7.71 -5.58
C THR A 34 -5.59 7.87 -4.48
N GLU A 35 -6.34 8.97 -4.49
CA GLU A 35 -7.42 9.17 -3.54
C GLU A 35 -8.60 8.27 -3.92
N LEU A 36 -8.97 7.36 -3.02
CA LEU A 36 -10.23 6.61 -3.13
C LEU A 36 -11.41 7.48 -2.72
N ARG A 37 -11.18 8.36 -1.75
CA ARG A 37 -12.05 9.46 -1.37
C ARG A 37 -11.21 10.60 -0.78
N GLU A 38 -11.85 11.73 -0.52
CA GLU A 38 -11.19 12.89 0.07
C GLU A 38 -10.43 12.48 1.35
N GLY A 39 -9.13 12.76 1.37
CA GLY A 39 -8.27 12.49 2.52
C GLY A 39 -7.92 11.02 2.74
N PHE A 40 -8.23 10.10 1.82
CA PHE A 40 -7.82 8.70 1.91
C PHE A 40 -7.12 8.25 0.62
N GLN A 41 -5.79 8.13 0.70
CA GLN A 41 -4.96 7.69 -0.41
C GLN A 41 -4.59 6.22 -0.28
N VAL A 42 -4.62 5.51 -1.41
CA VAL A 42 -4.09 4.15 -1.55
C VAL A 42 -2.98 4.11 -2.59
N SER A 43 -2.01 3.24 -2.40
CA SER A 43 -1.01 2.90 -3.41
C SER A 43 -0.64 1.42 -3.32
N VAL A 44 -0.19 0.84 -4.43
CA VAL A 44 0.14 -0.60 -4.51
C VAL A 44 1.54 -0.77 -5.05
N HIS A 45 2.33 -1.61 -4.39
CA HIS A 45 3.76 -1.77 -4.65
C HIS A 45 4.15 -3.23 -4.66
N ALA A 46 5.03 -3.61 -5.58
CA ALA A 46 5.77 -4.85 -5.44
C ALA A 46 6.78 -4.70 -4.30
N CYS A 47 6.83 -5.67 -3.37
CA CYS A 47 7.75 -5.61 -2.24
C CYS A 47 9.21 -5.83 -2.71
N PRO A 48 10.12 -4.87 -2.53
CA PRO A 48 11.53 -5.06 -2.85
C PRO A 48 12.17 -6.11 -1.93
N ARG A 49 13.30 -6.68 -2.36
CA ARG A 49 14.01 -7.74 -1.61
C ARG A 49 14.29 -7.38 -0.14
N LEU A 50 14.55 -6.11 0.15
CA LEU A 50 14.79 -5.62 1.51
C LEU A 50 13.54 -5.81 2.38
N MET A 51 12.39 -5.32 1.91
CA MET A 51 11.10 -5.50 2.60
C MET A 51 10.74 -6.98 2.74
N LEU A 52 10.91 -7.78 1.68
CA LEU A 52 10.62 -9.22 1.75
C LEU A 52 11.41 -9.95 2.86
N ARG A 53 12.64 -9.52 3.16
CA ARG A 53 13.42 -10.10 4.28
C ARG A 53 12.81 -9.76 5.63
N GLU A 54 12.27 -8.56 5.78
CA GLU A 54 11.55 -8.17 6.98
C GLU A 54 10.21 -8.91 7.10
N LEU A 55 9.43 -8.95 6.01
CA LEU A 55 8.13 -9.62 5.96
C LEU A 55 8.20 -11.11 6.29
N LYS A 56 9.33 -11.79 6.01
CA LYS A 56 9.56 -13.18 6.44
C LYS A 56 9.52 -13.38 7.96
N HIS A 57 9.91 -12.35 8.71
CA HIS A 57 9.88 -12.37 10.17
C HIS A 57 8.55 -11.85 10.71
N VAL A 58 7.94 -10.88 10.02
CA VAL A 58 6.61 -10.34 10.36
C VAL A 58 5.52 -11.39 10.12
N PHE A 59 5.57 -12.13 9.02
CA PHE A 59 4.57 -13.15 8.64
C PHE A 59 5.21 -14.54 8.46
N PRO A 60 5.75 -15.15 9.53
CA PRO A 60 6.55 -16.38 9.40
C PRO A 60 5.75 -17.54 8.81
N ALA A 61 4.47 -17.70 9.19
CA ALA A 61 3.61 -18.77 8.69
C ALA A 61 3.43 -18.75 7.16
N GLN A 62 3.47 -17.56 6.55
CA GLN A 62 3.29 -17.41 5.10
C GLN A 62 4.57 -17.73 4.31
N PHE A 63 5.75 -17.46 4.88
CA PHE A 63 7.02 -17.49 4.14
C PHE A 63 7.96 -18.65 4.52
N GLN A 64 7.53 -19.60 5.35
CA GLN A 64 8.33 -20.74 5.82
C GLN A 64 8.46 -21.92 4.84
N GLY A 65 7.72 -21.94 3.72
CA GLY A 65 7.71 -23.05 2.75
C GLY A 65 8.80 -22.98 1.67
N LYS A 66 9.40 -24.14 1.31
CA LYS A 66 10.21 -24.30 0.08
C LYS A 66 9.31 -24.06 -1.14
N GLY A 67 9.50 -22.94 -1.84
CA GLY A 67 8.69 -22.53 -3.00
C GLY A 67 8.03 -21.16 -2.88
N SER A 68 8.23 -20.45 -1.76
CA SER A 68 7.74 -19.08 -1.55
C SER A 68 8.57 -18.03 -2.32
N ASP A 69 8.60 -18.13 -3.64
CA ASP A 69 9.04 -17.05 -4.56
C ASP A 69 7.84 -16.22 -5.06
N ALA A 70 6.66 -16.43 -4.48
CA ALA A 70 5.47 -15.67 -4.79
C ALA A 70 5.71 -14.17 -4.56
N ALA A 71 5.46 -13.36 -5.58
CA ALA A 71 5.50 -11.91 -5.47
C ALA A 71 4.50 -11.45 -4.42
N VAL A 72 4.98 -10.72 -3.43
CA VAL A 72 4.16 -10.08 -2.40
C VAL A 72 3.93 -8.64 -2.82
N LEU A 73 2.68 -8.19 -2.73
CA LEU A 73 2.32 -6.80 -2.88
C LEU A 73 2.09 -6.17 -1.51
N ALA A 74 2.52 -4.92 -1.37
CA ALA A 74 2.15 -4.03 -0.29
C ALA A 74 1.09 -3.05 -0.81
N VAL A 75 -0.05 -2.98 -0.12
CA VAL A 75 -1.08 -1.97 -0.32
C VAL A 75 -0.94 -0.99 0.83
N LEU A 76 -0.43 0.21 0.52
CA LEU A 76 -0.25 1.27 1.51
C LEU A 76 -1.45 2.20 1.48
N THR A 77 -1.88 2.60 2.67
CA THR A 77 -2.87 3.66 2.87
C THR A 77 -2.22 4.84 3.57
N CYS A 78 -2.63 6.04 3.19
CA CYS A 78 -2.30 7.28 3.89
C CYS A 78 -3.60 8.03 4.10
N GLN A 79 -3.95 8.25 5.36
CA GLN A 79 -5.14 9.01 5.71
C GLN A 79 -4.75 10.40 6.18
N LYS A 80 -5.41 11.42 5.65
CA LYS A 80 -5.25 12.80 6.09
C LYS A 80 -5.90 12.94 7.46
N SER A 81 -5.12 13.45 8.40
CA SER A 81 -5.60 13.79 9.73
C SER A 81 -6.11 15.23 9.76
N LEU A 82 -7.05 15.51 10.67
CA LEU A 82 -7.50 16.87 10.98
C LEU A 82 -6.43 17.70 11.70
N MET A 83 -5.40 17.06 12.25
CA MET A 83 -4.32 17.70 13.01
C MET A 83 -2.97 17.00 12.81
N ASP A 84 -1.89 17.65 13.24
CA ASP A 84 -0.56 17.05 13.25
C ASP A 84 -0.52 15.90 14.28
N LEU A 85 -0.27 14.68 13.79
CA LEU A 85 -0.29 13.49 14.64
C LEU A 85 0.97 13.28 15.47
N SER A 86 2.01 14.10 15.28
CA SER A 86 3.16 14.14 16.19
C SER A 86 2.83 14.84 17.51
N GLN A 87 1.70 15.55 17.58
CA GLN A 87 1.22 16.16 18.81
C GLN A 87 0.64 15.09 19.76
N TYR A 88 0.65 15.42 21.06
CA TYR A 88 0.10 14.59 22.13
C TYR A 88 -1.13 15.26 22.72
N GLY A 89 -2.06 14.45 23.23
CA GLY A 89 -3.24 14.93 23.93
C GLY A 89 -4.51 14.24 23.44
N VAL A 90 -5.59 14.46 24.19
CA VAL A 90 -6.87 13.76 24.02
C VAL A 90 -7.43 13.89 22.60
N ASP A 91 -7.28 15.06 21.96
CA ASP A 91 -7.80 15.26 20.61
C ASP A 91 -6.96 14.52 19.55
N ALA A 92 -5.64 14.46 19.74
CA ALA A 92 -4.76 13.68 18.87
C ALA A 92 -5.00 12.17 19.01
N ASP A 93 -5.29 11.71 20.23
CA ASP A 93 -5.60 10.30 20.50
C ASP A 93 -6.95 9.92 19.88
N LYS A 94 -8.00 10.75 20.04
CA LYS A 94 -9.31 10.55 19.38
C LYS A 94 -9.20 10.52 17.86
N GLU A 95 -8.38 11.39 17.29
CA GLU A 95 -8.17 11.41 15.84
C GLU A 95 -7.42 10.16 15.37
N LYS A 96 -6.43 9.68 16.12
CA LYS A 96 -5.76 8.40 15.84
C LYS A 96 -6.73 7.23 15.92
N ASP A 97 -7.61 7.20 16.91
CA ASP A 97 -8.63 6.15 17.05
C ASP A 97 -9.60 6.15 15.86
N ARG A 98 -10.11 7.33 15.46
CA ARG A 98 -10.98 7.45 14.28
C ARG A 98 -10.31 6.96 12.99
N LEU A 99 -9.03 7.32 12.80
CA LEU A 99 -8.24 6.92 11.63
C LEU A 99 -7.92 5.41 11.66
N LEU A 100 -7.63 4.86 12.84
CA LEU A 100 -7.43 3.43 13.05
C LEU A 100 -8.68 2.65 12.69
N GLU A 101 -9.85 3.02 13.24
CA GLU A 101 -11.11 2.34 12.97
C GLU A 101 -11.46 2.36 11.48
N THR A 102 -11.23 3.51 10.82
CA THR A 102 -11.40 3.67 9.37
C THR A 102 -10.50 2.70 8.59
N PHE A 103 -9.21 2.62 8.96
CA PHE A 103 -8.29 1.69 8.31
C PHE A 103 -8.68 0.22 8.53
N VAL A 104 -9.00 -0.16 9.76
CA VAL A 104 -9.36 -1.56 10.08
C VAL A 104 -10.60 -1.98 9.30
N ALA A 105 -11.63 -1.13 9.22
CA ALA A 105 -12.83 -1.41 8.43
C ALA A 105 -12.53 -1.57 6.93
N PHE A 106 -11.63 -0.75 6.38
CA PHE A 106 -11.17 -0.87 5.00
C PHE A 106 -10.35 -2.14 4.78
N ALA A 107 -9.35 -2.38 5.63
CA ALA A 107 -8.41 -3.48 5.52
C ALA A 107 -9.12 -4.83 5.62
N GLN A 108 -10.08 -4.95 6.54
CA GLN A 108 -10.87 -6.18 6.70
C GLN A 108 -11.62 -6.54 5.42
N GLN A 109 -12.27 -5.57 4.77
CA GLN A 109 -12.97 -5.82 3.50
C GLN A 109 -12.04 -6.24 2.37
N VAL A 110 -10.90 -5.56 2.23
CA VAL A 110 -9.91 -5.90 1.21
C VAL A 110 -9.36 -7.30 1.45
N VAL A 111 -8.97 -7.60 2.68
CA VAL A 111 -8.40 -8.89 3.06
C VAL A 111 -9.41 -10.02 2.89
N ASP A 112 -10.66 -9.85 3.33
CA ASP A 112 -11.72 -10.85 3.17
C ASP A 112 -12.01 -11.13 1.69
N ALA A 113 -12.07 -10.09 0.86
CA ALA A 113 -12.27 -10.23 -0.58
C ALA A 113 -11.11 -10.99 -1.26
N LEU A 114 -9.87 -10.73 -0.85
CA LEU A 114 -8.69 -11.43 -1.37
C LEU A 114 -8.62 -12.90 -0.91
N ILE A 115 -8.95 -13.16 0.37
CA ILE A 115 -9.01 -14.51 0.94
C ILE A 115 -10.13 -15.33 0.27
N ALA A 116 -11.28 -14.72 0.00
CA ALA A 116 -12.38 -15.36 -0.74
C ALA A 116 -11.92 -15.81 -2.15
N ARG A 117 -11.00 -15.06 -2.76
CA ARG A 117 -10.36 -15.36 -4.06
C ARG A 117 -9.13 -16.29 -3.94
N LYS A 118 -8.91 -16.89 -2.76
CA LYS A 118 -7.82 -17.85 -2.47
C LYS A 118 -6.41 -17.26 -2.50
N TYR A 119 -6.29 -15.95 -2.31
CA TYR A 119 -5.01 -15.30 -2.07
C TYR A 119 -4.77 -15.13 -0.58
N TRP A 120 -3.52 -15.24 -0.16
CA TRP A 120 -3.15 -14.81 1.18
C TRP A 120 -3.23 -13.29 1.25
N ALA A 121 -3.80 -12.77 2.32
CA ALA A 121 -3.74 -11.37 2.67
C ALA A 121 -3.77 -11.22 4.19
N ASP A 122 -3.06 -10.22 4.70
CA ASP A 122 -3.02 -9.85 6.12
C ASP A 122 -2.72 -8.34 6.22
N PHE A 123 -3.02 -7.72 7.34
CA PHE A 123 -2.77 -6.30 7.58
C PHE A 123 -2.10 -6.09 8.92
N ILE A 124 -1.35 -5.00 9.02
CA ILE A 124 -0.67 -4.62 10.24
C ILE A 124 -1.62 -3.75 11.06
N ASP A 125 -1.78 -4.06 12.35
CA ASP A 125 -2.35 -3.11 13.29
C ASP A 125 -1.36 -1.97 13.50
N PRO A 126 -1.64 -0.72 13.07
CA PRO A 126 -0.68 0.37 13.17
C PRO A 126 -0.34 0.74 14.62
N CYS A 127 -1.19 0.38 15.59
CA CYS A 127 -0.95 0.67 17.01
C CYS A 127 0.12 -0.24 17.63
N SER A 128 0.07 -1.54 17.35
CA SER A 128 1.07 -2.50 17.85
C SER A 128 2.22 -2.77 16.88
N GLY A 129 2.00 -2.48 15.59
CA GLY A 129 2.85 -2.89 14.47
C GLY A 129 2.87 -4.40 14.24
N LEU A 130 1.89 -5.14 14.77
CA LEU A 130 1.79 -6.59 14.61
C LEU A 130 0.75 -6.97 13.54
N PRO A 131 0.92 -8.12 12.87
CA PRO A 131 -0.10 -8.70 12.03
C PRO A 131 -1.42 -8.96 12.77
N MET A 132 -2.54 -8.69 12.11
CA MET A 132 -3.86 -8.94 12.68
C MET A 132 -4.33 -10.39 12.54
N LEU A 133 -3.99 -11.08 11.45
CA LEU A 133 -4.39 -12.48 11.24
C LEU A 133 -3.28 -13.47 11.63
N THR A 134 -2.01 -13.08 11.51
CA THR A 134 -0.87 -13.91 11.88
C THR A 134 -0.51 -13.79 13.38
N LEU A 135 -1.34 -14.38 14.25
CA LEU A 135 -1.32 -14.21 15.71
C LEU A 135 -0.05 -14.69 16.45
N LEU A 136 0.83 -15.46 15.80
CA LEU A 136 2.05 -15.99 16.43
C LEU A 136 3.30 -15.15 16.13
N SER A 137 3.14 -14.01 15.45
CA SER A 137 4.26 -13.11 15.16
C SER A 137 4.57 -12.21 16.36
N ASN A 138 5.85 -12.05 16.66
CA ASN A 138 6.36 -11.10 17.65
C ASN A 138 7.23 -9.99 17.02
N LYS A 139 7.32 -9.96 15.69
CA LYS A 139 8.12 -8.96 14.97
C LYS A 139 7.22 -7.78 14.57
N VAL A 140 7.51 -6.64 15.19
CA VAL A 140 6.90 -5.35 14.85
C VAL A 140 7.37 -4.90 13.46
N TYR A 141 6.39 -4.49 12.64
CA TYR A 141 6.56 -3.77 11.39
C TYR A 141 6.30 -2.29 11.60
N SER A 142 7.14 -1.43 11.00
CA SER A 142 7.04 0.02 11.11
C SER A 142 6.39 0.59 9.85
N GLU A 143 5.17 1.12 10.00
CA GLU A 143 4.43 1.77 8.91
C GLU A 143 5.21 2.95 8.29
N VAL A 144 5.89 3.73 9.14
CA VAL A 144 6.73 4.85 8.72
C VAL A 144 7.89 4.38 7.85
N ASP A 145 8.59 3.30 8.24
CA ASP A 145 9.70 2.75 7.47
C ASP A 145 9.20 2.11 6.15
N GLY A 146 8.04 1.47 6.18
CA GLY A 146 7.37 0.94 5.00
C GLY A 146 7.09 2.00 3.94
N VAL A 147 6.46 3.11 4.37
CA VAL A 147 6.15 4.24 3.48
C VAL A 147 7.43 4.93 2.99
N GLU A 148 8.42 5.14 3.85
CA GLU A 148 9.71 5.72 3.44
C GLU A 148 10.38 4.86 2.37
N LEU A 149 10.39 3.53 2.55
CA LEU A 149 11.03 2.62 1.60
C LEU A 149 10.32 2.58 0.23
N LEU A 150 9.00 2.51 0.23
CA LEU A 150 8.21 2.31 -1.00
C LEU A 150 7.89 3.63 -1.71
N LEU A 151 7.45 4.64 -0.98
CA LEU A 151 7.01 5.94 -1.53
C LEU A 151 8.06 7.04 -1.42
N ARG A 152 9.15 6.83 -0.67
CA ARG A 152 10.24 7.82 -0.48
C ARG A 152 9.75 9.14 0.10
N TYR A 153 8.71 9.09 0.93
CA TYR A 153 8.27 10.23 1.70
C TYR A 153 9.37 10.62 2.69
N ARG A 154 9.47 11.92 2.97
CA ARG A 154 10.48 12.44 3.88
C ARG A 154 10.10 12.08 5.31
N CYS A 155 11.10 11.86 6.16
CA CYS A 155 10.89 11.71 7.60
C CYS A 155 11.67 12.78 8.36
N LEU A 156 11.13 13.22 9.49
CA LEU A 156 11.86 14.00 10.50
C LEU A 156 12.19 13.12 11.69
N SER A 157 13.33 13.38 12.32
CA SER A 157 13.70 12.77 13.59
C SER A 157 13.39 13.74 14.73
N ALA A 158 12.53 13.29 15.65
CA ALA A 158 12.21 14.00 16.88
C ALA A 158 12.61 13.13 18.07
N GLY A 159 13.87 13.25 18.50
CA GLY A 159 14.44 12.37 19.51
C GLY A 159 14.46 10.92 19.04
N MET A 160 13.70 10.06 19.73
CA MET A 160 13.57 8.64 19.41
C MET A 160 12.44 8.34 18.42
N CYS A 161 11.62 9.33 18.06
CA CYS A 161 10.50 9.16 17.14
C CYS A 161 10.90 9.54 15.71
N LYS A 162 10.41 8.76 14.75
CA LYS A 162 10.50 9.05 13.32
C LYS A 162 9.14 9.49 12.82
N ILE A 163 9.03 10.74 12.37
CA ILE A 163 7.78 11.36 11.94
C ILE A 163 7.74 11.37 10.42
N LEU A 164 6.76 10.68 9.83
CA LEU A 164 6.53 10.68 8.39
C LEU A 164 5.94 12.02 7.92
N LEU A 165 6.41 12.53 6.78
CA LEU A 165 5.86 13.72 6.15
C LEU A 165 5.24 13.39 4.78
N HIS A 166 3.91 13.48 4.72
CA HIS A 166 3.18 13.40 3.47
C HIS A 166 3.49 14.63 2.58
N PRO A 167 3.68 14.47 1.26
CA PRO A 167 3.99 15.59 0.36
C PRO A 167 2.96 16.73 0.38
N ALA A 168 1.68 16.40 0.60
CA ALA A 168 0.58 17.37 0.62
C ALA A 168 0.04 17.67 2.02
N TRP A 169 0.23 16.79 3.00
CA TRP A 169 -0.41 16.89 4.32
C TRP A 169 0.59 17.09 5.48
N GLY A 170 1.89 17.10 5.18
CA GLY A 170 2.93 17.20 6.22
C GLY A 170 2.82 16.05 7.22
N ALA A 171 2.91 16.37 8.51
CA ALA A 171 2.78 15.40 9.60
C ALA A 171 1.31 15.07 9.97
N ALA A 172 0.33 15.68 9.31
CA ALA A 172 -1.10 15.33 9.44
C ALA A 172 -1.44 14.11 8.56
N VAL A 173 -0.72 13.01 8.73
CA VAL A 173 -0.90 11.77 7.97
C VAL A 173 -0.82 10.55 8.87
N TYR A 174 -1.75 9.61 8.66
CA TYR A 174 -1.78 8.31 9.33
C TYR A 174 -1.49 7.20 8.30
N PRO A 175 -0.26 6.66 8.26
CA PRO A 175 0.10 5.56 7.37
C PRO A 175 -0.32 4.21 7.94
N ALA A 176 -0.81 3.31 7.08
CA ALA A 176 -1.10 1.94 7.44
C ALA A 176 -1.00 1.01 6.22
N SER A 177 -0.73 -0.29 6.43
CA SER A 177 -0.45 -1.21 5.34
C SER A 177 -1.11 -2.58 5.47
N LEU A 178 -1.41 -3.17 4.32
CA LEU A 178 -1.75 -4.58 4.17
C LEU A 178 -0.88 -5.23 3.11
N PHE A 179 -0.74 -6.56 3.20
CA PHE A 179 0.12 -7.36 2.34
C PHE A 179 -0.66 -8.52 1.75
N THR A 180 -0.31 -8.90 0.52
CA THR A 180 -0.99 -10.01 -0.17
C THR A 180 -0.11 -10.69 -1.19
N THR A 181 -0.41 -11.96 -1.50
CA THR A 181 0.15 -12.69 -2.65
C THR A 181 -0.71 -12.57 -3.90
N ALA A 182 -1.80 -11.80 -3.86
CA ALA A 182 -2.64 -11.56 -5.01
C ALA A 182 -1.89 -10.76 -6.11
N PRO A 183 -2.09 -11.10 -7.39
CA PRO A 183 -1.65 -10.25 -8.49
C PRO A 183 -2.28 -8.87 -8.44
N TYR A 184 -1.59 -7.88 -9.01
CA TYR A 184 -2.04 -6.48 -9.00
C TYR A 184 -3.45 -6.29 -9.56
N GLU A 185 -3.80 -6.96 -10.66
CA GLU A 185 -5.13 -6.82 -11.27
C GLU A 185 -6.23 -7.28 -10.31
N VAL A 186 -6.00 -8.34 -9.53
CA VAL A 186 -6.97 -8.81 -8.52
C VAL A 186 -7.11 -7.78 -7.40
N VAL A 187 -5.99 -7.22 -6.92
CA VAL A 187 -6.01 -6.17 -5.88
C VAL A 187 -6.76 -4.94 -6.39
N LYS A 188 -6.48 -4.50 -7.62
CA LYS A 188 -7.13 -3.36 -8.26
C LYS A 188 -8.64 -3.57 -8.41
N GLU A 189 -9.06 -4.76 -8.85
CA GLU A 189 -10.48 -5.12 -8.90
C GLU A 189 -11.14 -5.10 -7.52
N VAL A 190 -10.48 -5.63 -6.47
CA VAL A 190 -11.00 -5.52 -5.09
C VAL A 190 -11.18 -4.06 -4.71
N LEU A 191 -10.14 -3.23 -4.86
CA LEU A 191 -10.17 -1.82 -4.48
C LEU A 191 -11.28 -1.03 -5.18
N HIS A 192 -11.53 -1.30 -6.47
CA HIS A 192 -12.60 -0.65 -7.24
C HIS A 192 -14.01 -1.19 -6.91
N SER A 193 -14.11 -2.38 -6.32
CA SER A 193 -15.38 -3.00 -5.95
C SER A 193 -15.86 -2.63 -4.55
N LEU A 194 -15.02 -1.95 -3.76
CA LEU A 194 -15.39 -1.52 -2.41
C LEU A 194 -16.53 -0.49 -2.48
N PRO A 195 -17.59 -0.62 -1.67
CA PRO A 195 -18.63 0.39 -1.60
C PRO A 195 -18.10 1.68 -0.98
N ASP A 196 -18.49 2.85 -1.50
CA ASP A 196 -18.04 4.17 -1.04
C ASP A 196 -18.28 4.40 0.46
N GLU A 197 -19.32 3.80 1.04
CA GLU A 197 -19.70 3.97 2.44
C GLU A 197 -19.15 2.91 3.39
N ALA A 198 -18.59 1.81 2.87
CA ALA A 198 -18.43 0.59 3.66
C ALA A 198 -17.38 0.66 4.77
N TRP A 199 -16.55 1.70 4.78
CA TRP A 199 -15.50 1.92 5.77
C TRP A 199 -15.51 3.37 6.29
N ASN A 200 -16.65 4.05 6.16
CA ASN A 200 -16.91 5.28 6.89
C ASN A 200 -17.25 4.92 8.33
N VAL A 201 -16.31 5.14 9.24
CA VAL A 201 -16.61 5.12 10.66
C VAL A 201 -17.17 6.50 11.01
N GLY A 202 -18.38 6.50 11.59
CA GLY A 202 -19.27 7.66 11.68
C GLY A 202 -18.61 8.97 12.09
N SER A 203 -19.03 10.06 11.45
CA SER A 203 -18.72 11.44 11.85
C SER A 203 -19.36 11.82 13.17
#